data_AF-A0A0P8A4K9-F1
#
_entry.id   AF-A0A0P8A4K9-F1
#
_cell.length_a   1.000
_cell.length_b   1.000
_cell.length_c   1.000
_cell.angle_alpha   90.00
_cell.angle_beta   90.00
_cell.angle_gamma   90.00
#
_symmetry.space_group_name_H-M   'P 1'
#
loop_
_entity.id
_entity.type
_entity.pdbx_description
1 polymer ?
#
loop_
_entity_poly.entity_id
_entity_poly.type
_entity_poly.pdbx_seq_one_letter_code
_entity_poly.pdbx_strand_id
1 'polypeptide(L)'
;MPSHSAHEPQCGAGEALPGCYFDGVHAQKQAVMLQLTPDGIGFITQQGEPVFWPSREIHRPSGPDDRLILACGEGGARVHIHDQVARRAVLQHIGARGGWRGGAGEHRRLVFWLIAATVSIMASIVFLIPALADRIAPLVPARAEIRLGEMVDRALRERFDLVTCESEGGDAALAQLTARLTALHDLHVDPQVGVVARDQVNAVALPGGQIYVFAGLLKHVDGPDALAGVIAHEIGHVAHRDGLRNLIRAGGTGFLMGLFFGDFIGGGVMAGLAQASLMASHSRQQELAADRFAAQSLRALGRPTHPFAGFLLDLGAQDDGLFATHPMGEQREGAVRALGETAPVRRSPRAEAATAPLLADAQWSDLRAICDGGAQPGAGADVP
;
A
#
# COMPACT_ATOMS: atom_id res chain seq x y z
N MET A 1 48.75 54.25 -57.09
CA MET A 1 49.59 53.41 -56.19
C MET A 1 50.69 54.29 -55.63
N PRO A 2 51.08 54.19 -54.34
CA PRO A 2 51.11 53.00 -53.46
C PRO A 2 50.10 53.10 -52.28
N SER A 3 49.28 52.08 -52.00
CA SER A 3 49.50 50.81 -51.27
C SER A 3 49.37 50.96 -49.75
N HIS A 4 48.16 50.65 -49.26
CA HIS A 4 47.80 50.48 -47.86
C HIS A 4 48.57 49.33 -47.22
N SER A 5 49.25 49.59 -46.10
CA SER A 5 49.76 48.57 -45.19
C SER A 5 48.66 48.18 -44.21
N ALA A 6 48.09 46.98 -44.41
CA ALA A 6 47.22 46.33 -43.44
C ALA A 6 48.05 45.81 -42.26
N HIS A 7 47.57 46.04 -41.04
CA HIS A 7 48.10 45.40 -39.84
C HIS A 7 47.78 43.91 -39.87
N GLU A 8 48.80 43.07 -39.98
CA GLU A 8 48.71 41.64 -39.62
C GLU A 8 48.60 41.52 -38.10
N PRO A 9 47.65 40.74 -37.56
CA PRO A 9 47.66 40.38 -36.15
C PRO A 9 48.76 39.35 -35.91
N GLN A 10 49.76 39.74 -35.13
CA GLN A 10 50.80 38.84 -34.64
C GLN A 10 50.17 37.72 -33.79
N CYS A 11 50.22 36.48 -34.28
CA CYS A 11 49.96 35.30 -33.46
C CYS A 11 51.06 35.21 -32.38
N GLY A 12 50.70 35.56 -31.14
CA GLY A 12 51.54 35.28 -29.98
C GLY A 12 51.78 33.77 -29.85
N ALA A 13 53.05 33.40 -29.67
CA ALA A 13 53.50 32.05 -29.39
C ALA A 13 52.90 31.55 -28.07
N GLY A 14 51.71 30.95 -28.15
CA GLY A 14 51.08 30.22 -27.05
C GLY A 14 51.41 28.74 -27.16
N GLU A 15 51.78 28.12 -26.05
CA GLU A 15 51.98 26.67 -25.92
C GLU A 15 50.72 25.93 -26.41
N ALA A 16 50.85 25.18 -27.50
CA ALA A 16 49.76 24.41 -28.05
C ALA A 16 49.60 23.11 -27.25
N LEU A 17 48.42 22.87 -26.67
CA LEU A 17 48.15 21.74 -25.77
C LEU A 17 47.33 20.64 -26.47
N PRO A 18 47.69 19.36 -26.36
CA PRO A 18 46.97 18.29 -27.05
C PRO A 18 45.57 18.04 -26.44
N GLY A 19 44.57 17.84 -27.31
CA GLY A 19 43.20 17.49 -26.93
C GLY A 19 42.50 16.64 -27.98
N CYS A 20 41.35 16.07 -27.60
CA CYS A 20 40.50 15.26 -28.46
C CYS A 20 39.12 15.90 -28.56
N TYR A 21 38.78 16.45 -29.73
CA TYR A 21 37.53 17.11 -30.01
C TYR A 21 36.47 16.13 -30.54
N PHE A 22 35.23 16.36 -30.12
CA PHE A 22 34.00 15.70 -30.57
C PHE A 22 32.99 16.80 -30.90
N ASP A 23 32.42 16.77 -32.10
CA ASP A 23 31.52 17.81 -32.62
C ASP A 23 30.10 17.77 -32.04
N GLY A 24 29.75 16.70 -31.30
CA GLY A 24 28.43 16.50 -30.71
C GLY A 24 27.37 15.93 -31.67
N VAL A 25 27.72 15.77 -32.96
CA VAL A 25 26.84 15.26 -34.02
C VAL A 25 27.29 13.88 -34.50
N HIS A 26 28.60 13.66 -34.59
CA HIS A 26 29.22 12.41 -35.00
C HIS A 26 30.15 11.90 -33.89
N ALA A 27 30.14 10.59 -33.63
CA ALA A 27 30.99 9.95 -32.61
C ALA A 27 32.46 9.78 -33.05
N GLN A 28 32.99 10.70 -33.87
CA GLN A 28 34.36 10.63 -34.39
C GLN A 28 35.31 11.49 -33.58
N LYS A 29 36.41 10.88 -33.13
CA LYS A 29 37.47 11.54 -32.37
C LYS A 29 38.38 12.33 -33.32
N GLN A 30 38.49 13.64 -33.10
CA GLN A 30 39.43 14.51 -33.83
C GLN A 30 40.57 14.95 -32.90
N ALA A 31 41.82 14.66 -33.27
CA ALA A 31 42.97 15.19 -32.53
C ALA A 31 43.12 16.69 -32.83
N VAL A 32 43.15 17.52 -31.80
CA VAL A 32 43.24 18.99 -31.91
C VAL A 32 44.33 19.53 -30.99
N MET A 33 44.89 20.66 -31.40
CA MET A 33 45.83 21.43 -30.58
C MET A 33 45.10 22.66 -30.03
N LEU A 34 44.98 22.72 -28.71
CA LEU A 34 44.30 23.77 -27.97
C LEU A 34 45.25 24.93 -27.74
N GLN A 35 44.82 26.12 -28.11
CA GLN A 35 45.49 27.37 -27.82
C GLN A 35 44.71 28.13 -26.75
N LEU A 36 45.38 28.42 -25.64
CA LEU A 36 44.81 29.21 -24.57
C LEU A 36 44.93 30.69 -24.92
N THR A 37 43.79 31.38 -24.97
CA THR A 37 43.73 32.83 -25.24
C THR A 37 43.13 33.57 -24.05
N PRO A 38 43.32 34.89 -23.91
CA PRO A 38 42.71 35.65 -22.82
C PRO A 38 41.19 35.45 -22.70
N ASP A 39 40.49 35.31 -23.83
CA ASP A 39 39.03 35.28 -23.89
C ASP A 39 38.43 33.86 -23.92
N GLY A 40 39.23 32.83 -24.14
CA GLY A 40 38.74 31.46 -24.29
C GLY A 40 39.78 30.44 -24.76
N ILE A 41 39.30 29.32 -25.30
CA ILE A 41 40.13 28.28 -25.92
C ILE A 41 39.84 28.26 -27.42
N GLY A 42 40.89 28.43 -28.23
CA GLY A 42 40.82 28.25 -29.68
C GLY A 42 41.46 26.93 -30.10
N PHE A 43 40.94 26.31 -31.15
CA PHE A 43 41.59 25.17 -31.81
C PHE A 43 41.14 25.06 -33.27
N ILE A 44 41.92 24.37 -34.09
CA ILE A 44 41.58 24.10 -35.50
C ILE A 44 41.17 22.64 -35.62
N THR A 45 40.03 22.38 -36.28
CA THR A 45 39.55 21.02 -36.54
C THR A 45 40.40 20.32 -37.61
N GLN A 46 40.27 19.01 -37.76
CA GLN A 46 40.98 18.28 -38.83
C GLN A 46 40.58 18.71 -40.25
N GLN A 47 39.43 19.38 -40.40
CA GLN A 47 38.97 19.94 -41.67
C GLN A 47 39.50 21.36 -41.93
N GLY A 48 40.32 21.91 -41.02
CA GLY A 48 40.88 23.25 -41.13
C GLY A 48 39.96 24.37 -40.61
N GLU A 49 38.79 24.03 -40.08
CA GLU A 49 37.85 25.02 -39.52
C GLU A 49 38.33 25.52 -38.14
N PRO A 50 38.50 26.83 -37.94
CA PRO A 50 38.82 27.40 -36.64
C PRO A 50 37.59 27.40 -35.72
N VAL A 51 37.74 26.85 -34.53
CA VAL A 51 36.71 26.81 -33.49
C VAL A 51 37.21 27.59 -32.28
N PHE A 52 36.34 28.46 -31.74
CA PHE A 52 36.64 29.25 -30.56
C PHE A 52 35.56 29.05 -29.50
N TRP A 53 35.99 28.67 -28.29
CA TRP A 53 35.13 28.46 -27.12
C TRP A 53 35.33 29.59 -26.12
N PRO A 54 34.36 30.50 -25.96
CA PRO A 54 34.43 31.58 -24.99
C PRO A 54 34.53 31.03 -23.56
N SER A 55 35.45 31.57 -22.77
CA SER A 55 35.66 31.15 -21.36
C SER A 55 34.36 31.11 -20.53
N ARG A 56 33.42 32.04 -20.78
CA ARG A 56 32.12 32.14 -20.11
C ARG A 56 31.10 31.04 -20.48
N GLU A 57 31.31 30.34 -21.60
CA GLU A 57 30.40 29.30 -22.11
C GLU A 57 30.95 27.88 -21.88
N ILE A 58 32.22 27.79 -21.47
CA ILE A 58 32.87 26.52 -21.15
C ILE A 58 32.39 26.04 -19.78
N HIS A 59 31.92 24.80 -19.74
CA HIS A 59 31.55 24.10 -18.52
C HIS A 59 32.17 22.70 -18.50
N ARG A 60 32.24 22.09 -17.31
CA ARG A 60 32.76 20.74 -17.10
C ARG A 60 31.61 19.79 -16.80
N PRO A 61 31.21 18.94 -17.76
CA PRO A 61 30.32 17.82 -17.48
C PRO A 61 30.97 16.88 -16.44
N SER A 62 30.14 16.22 -15.63
CA SER A 62 30.60 15.10 -14.80
C SER A 62 31.21 14.02 -15.70
N GLY A 63 32.38 13.50 -15.33
CA GLY A 63 33.13 12.52 -16.11
C GLY A 63 34.22 11.85 -15.27
N PRO A 64 34.87 10.80 -15.80
CA PRO A 64 35.89 10.07 -15.06
C PRO A 64 37.11 10.94 -14.75
N ASP A 65 37.75 10.71 -13.60
CA ASP A 65 38.88 11.53 -13.10
C ASP A 65 40.18 11.36 -13.92
N ASP A 66 40.22 10.36 -14.80
CA ASP A 66 41.34 10.04 -15.68
C ASP A 66 41.56 11.08 -16.79
N ARG A 67 40.57 11.93 -17.09
CA ARG A 67 40.62 12.94 -18.15
C ARG A 67 39.85 14.21 -17.77
N LEU A 68 40.21 15.35 -18.36
CA LEU A 68 39.41 16.57 -18.27
C LEU A 68 38.46 16.63 -19.47
N ILE A 69 37.16 16.81 -19.21
CA ILE A 69 36.13 17.00 -20.23
C ILE A 69 35.66 18.44 -20.16
N LEU A 70 35.77 19.15 -21.29
CA LEU A 70 35.21 20.48 -21.48
C LEU A 70 34.05 20.38 -22.48
N ALA A 71 32.97 21.10 -22.21
CA ALA A 71 31.87 21.30 -23.14
C ALA A 71 31.59 22.80 -23.27
N CYS A 72 31.09 23.23 -24.42
CA CYS A 72 30.76 24.63 -24.70
C CYS A 72 29.38 24.72 -25.33
N GLY A 73 28.49 25.53 -24.74
CA GLY A 73 27.11 25.67 -25.18
C GLY A 73 26.24 24.40 -25.04
N GLU A 74 25.07 24.38 -25.67
CA GLU A 74 24.10 23.26 -25.60
C GLU A 74 24.27 22.21 -26.71
N GLY A 75 25.16 22.46 -27.68
CA GLY A 75 25.32 21.65 -28.90
C GLY A 75 26.06 20.31 -28.73
N GLY A 76 26.30 19.85 -27.49
CA GLY A 76 26.88 18.52 -27.23
C GLY A 76 28.36 18.36 -27.59
N ALA A 77 29.03 19.38 -28.13
CA ALA A 77 30.45 19.35 -28.49
C ALA A 77 31.35 19.25 -27.24
N ARG A 78 32.39 18.41 -27.32
CA ARG A 78 33.27 18.10 -26.18
C ARG A 78 34.74 18.07 -26.56
N VAL A 79 35.59 18.54 -25.66
CA VAL A 79 37.04 18.38 -25.75
C VAL A 79 37.50 17.55 -24.57
N HIS A 80 38.15 16.42 -24.85
CA HIS A 80 38.75 15.53 -23.85
C HIS A 80 40.27 15.75 -23.82
N ILE A 81 40.82 15.98 -22.62
CA ILE A 81 42.23 16.23 -22.40
C ILE A 81 42.76 15.15 -21.44
N HIS A 82 43.61 14.28 -21.95
CA HIS A 82 44.22 13.18 -21.20
C HIS A 82 45.57 13.56 -20.59
N ASP A 83 46.31 14.46 -21.23
CA ASP A 83 47.65 14.86 -20.80
C ASP A 83 47.63 15.66 -19.49
N GLN A 84 48.47 15.28 -18.53
CA GLN A 84 48.48 15.89 -17.19
C GLN A 84 49.03 17.33 -17.17
N VAL A 85 49.90 17.70 -18.12
CA VAL A 85 50.44 19.06 -18.24
C VAL A 85 49.35 19.96 -18.84
N ALA A 86 48.74 19.53 -19.93
CA ALA A 86 47.61 20.22 -20.57
C ALA A 86 46.42 20.40 -19.63
N ARG A 87 46.07 19.36 -18.85
CA ARG A 87 45.02 19.45 -17.82
C ARG A 87 45.31 20.56 -16.82
N ARG A 88 46.52 20.63 -16.28
CA ARG A 88 46.89 21.66 -15.29
C ARG A 88 46.88 23.06 -15.88
N ALA A 89 47.44 23.25 -17.08
CA ALA A 89 47.46 24.54 -17.76
C ALA A 89 46.05 25.07 -18.04
N VAL A 90 45.17 24.22 -18.56
CA VAL A 90 43.75 24.55 -18.84
C VAL A 90 42.98 24.87 -17.56
N LEU A 91 43.18 24.08 -16.49
CA LEU A 91 42.52 24.31 -15.20
C LEU A 91 42.99 25.63 -14.54
N GLN A 92 44.27 25.98 -14.64
CA GLN A 92 44.79 27.25 -14.13
C GLN A 92 44.24 28.44 -14.94
N HIS A 93 44.21 28.31 -16.27
CA HIS A 93 43.74 29.36 -17.18
C HIS A 93 42.25 29.70 -17.00
N ILE A 94 41.41 28.67 -16.87
CA ILE A 94 39.95 28.85 -16.68
C ILE A 94 39.61 29.11 -15.21
N GLY A 95 40.26 28.40 -14.28
CA GLY A 95 39.99 28.49 -12.84
C GLY A 95 40.32 29.84 -12.22
N ALA A 96 41.28 30.58 -12.77
CA ALA A 96 41.66 31.91 -12.28
C ALA A 96 40.63 33.02 -12.57
N ARG A 97 39.66 32.80 -13.47
CA ARG A 97 38.73 33.85 -13.98
C ARG A 97 37.27 33.72 -13.55
N GLY A 98 36.95 32.75 -12.71
CA GLY A 98 35.68 32.73 -11.96
C GLY A 98 34.69 31.66 -12.40
N GLY A 99 34.35 30.77 -11.46
CA GLY A 99 33.05 30.13 -11.34
C GLY A 99 32.79 28.91 -12.22
N TRP A 100 33.39 27.77 -11.88
CA TRP A 100 32.93 26.46 -12.36
C TRP A 100 31.46 26.25 -12.00
N ARG A 101 30.56 26.16 -12.99
CA ARG A 101 29.21 25.61 -12.79
C ARG A 101 29.30 24.08 -12.79
N GLY A 102 29.63 23.50 -11.63
CA GLY A 102 29.58 22.05 -11.45
C GLY A 102 28.15 21.56 -11.35
N GLY A 103 27.80 20.52 -12.13
CA GLY A 103 26.48 19.84 -12.12
C GLY A 103 26.08 19.14 -10.81
N ALA A 104 26.77 19.43 -9.71
CA ALA A 104 26.44 18.94 -8.36
C ALA A 104 25.09 19.50 -7.86
N GLY A 105 24.66 20.67 -8.34
CA GLY A 105 23.36 21.26 -8.01
C GLY A 105 22.17 20.50 -8.62
N GLU A 106 22.33 19.98 -9.83
CA GLU A 106 21.26 19.25 -10.55
C GLU A 106 21.00 17.89 -9.94
N HIS A 107 22.06 17.15 -9.56
CA HIS A 107 21.92 15.86 -8.89
C HIS A 107 21.25 16.01 -7.51
N ARG A 108 21.62 17.04 -6.74
CA ARG A 108 20.98 17.33 -5.44
C ARG A 108 19.51 17.69 -5.60
N ARG A 109 19.17 18.46 -6.65
CA ARG A 109 17.79 18.82 -6.97
C ARG A 109 16.97 17.59 -7.38
N LEU A 110 17.53 16.72 -8.22
CA LEU A 110 16.89 15.47 -8.62
C LEU A 110 16.62 14.57 -7.41
N VAL A 111 17.62 14.32 -6.56
CA VAL A 111 17.48 13.51 -5.35
C VAL A 111 16.44 14.10 -4.40
N PHE A 112 16.44 15.43 -4.21
CA PHE A 112 15.43 16.11 -3.39
C PHE A 112 14.01 15.85 -3.92
N TRP A 113 13.77 16.00 -5.23
CA TRP A 113 12.44 15.78 -5.80
C TRP A 113 12.01 14.32 -5.73
N LEU A 114 12.93 13.37 -5.87
CA LEU A 114 12.64 11.94 -5.68
C LEU A 114 12.22 11.66 -4.23
N ILE A 115 12.95 12.18 -3.24
CA ILE A 115 12.59 12.02 -1.83
C ILE A 115 11.25 12.68 -1.55
N ALA A 116 11.04 13.91 -2.03
CA ALA A 116 9.79 14.64 -1.85
C ALA A 116 8.60 13.89 -2.47
N ALA A 117 8.76 13.31 -3.66
CA ALA A 117 7.73 12.49 -4.31
C ALA A 117 7.42 11.23 -3.48
N THR A 118 8.43 10.51 -3.02
CA THR A 118 8.25 9.31 -2.17
C THR A 118 7.55 9.66 -0.87
N VAL A 119 7.96 10.74 -0.18
CA VAL A 119 7.30 11.20 1.05
C VAL A 119 5.86 11.61 0.79
N SER A 120 5.57 12.27 -0.34
CA SER A 120 4.21 12.67 -0.72
C SER A 120 3.31 11.45 -0.98
N ILE A 121 3.82 10.42 -1.65
CA ILE A 121 3.08 9.17 -1.90
C ILE A 121 2.82 8.44 -0.58
N MET A 122 3.84 8.31 0.28
CA MET A 122 3.69 7.67 1.57
C MET A 122 2.68 8.40 2.45
N ALA A 123 2.75 9.74 2.52
CA ALA A 123 1.78 10.55 3.24
C ALA A 123 0.36 10.39 2.67
N SER A 124 0.24 10.23 1.35
CA SER A 124 -1.06 9.99 0.71
C SER A 124 -1.65 8.63 1.11
N ILE A 125 -0.83 7.58 1.16
CA ILE A 125 -1.27 6.24 1.56
C ILE A 125 -1.62 6.18 3.04
N VAL A 126 -0.83 6.83 3.90
CA VAL A 126 -1.00 6.74 5.35
C VAL A 126 -2.10 7.68 5.86
N PHE A 127 -2.28 8.86 5.26
CA PHE A 127 -3.19 9.88 5.78
C PHE A 127 -4.34 10.21 4.81
N LEU A 128 -4.03 10.52 3.55
CA LEU A 128 -5.04 11.01 2.61
C LEU A 128 -6.06 9.94 2.24
N ILE A 129 -5.60 8.75 1.84
CA ILE A 129 -6.44 7.65 1.39
C ILE A 129 -7.35 7.16 2.53
N PRO A 130 -6.86 6.90 3.76
CA PRO A 130 -7.71 6.53 4.88
C PRO A 130 -8.77 7.58 5.20
N ALA A 131 -8.37 8.86 5.25
CA ALA A 131 -9.31 9.95 5.49
C ALA A 131 -10.37 10.04 4.38
N LEU A 132 -9.99 9.82 3.13
CA LEU A 132 -10.92 9.82 2.01
C LEU A 132 -11.87 8.62 2.07
N ALA A 133 -11.36 7.43 2.41
CA ALA A 133 -12.18 6.23 2.57
C ALA A 133 -13.27 6.42 3.64
N ASP A 134 -12.94 7.04 4.77
CA ASP A 134 -13.89 7.30 5.85
C ASP A 134 -14.98 8.32 5.44
N ARG A 135 -14.67 9.21 4.49
CA ARG A 135 -15.63 10.20 3.96
C ARG A 135 -16.45 9.67 2.79
N ILE A 136 -15.88 8.81 1.96
CA ILE A 136 -16.57 8.22 0.80
C ILE A 136 -17.48 7.08 1.23
N ALA A 137 -17.03 6.20 2.14
CA ALA A 137 -17.78 4.99 2.49
C ALA A 137 -19.25 5.30 2.84
N PRO A 138 -19.59 6.28 3.72
CA PRO A 138 -20.99 6.60 4.04
C PRO A 138 -21.84 7.04 2.84
N LEU A 139 -21.23 7.59 1.78
CA LEU A 139 -21.92 8.08 0.59
C LEU A 139 -22.24 6.96 -0.40
N VAL A 140 -21.59 5.80 -0.29
CA VAL A 140 -21.82 4.67 -1.19
C VAL A 140 -23.20 4.06 -0.88
N PRO A 141 -24.11 3.92 -1.85
CA PRO A 141 -25.41 3.27 -1.63
C PRO A 141 -25.26 1.78 -1.31
N ALA A 142 -26.14 1.22 -0.48
CA ALA A 142 -26.14 -0.19 -0.08
C ALA A 142 -26.08 -1.16 -1.28
N ARG A 143 -26.88 -0.91 -2.32
CA ARG A 143 -26.86 -1.70 -3.58
C ARG A 143 -25.49 -1.75 -4.27
N ALA A 144 -24.69 -0.70 -4.16
CA ALA A 144 -23.37 -0.64 -4.77
C ALA A 144 -22.36 -1.41 -3.91
N GLU A 145 -22.49 -1.29 -2.59
CA GLU A 145 -21.69 -2.06 -1.64
C GLU A 145 -21.91 -3.57 -1.78
N ILE A 146 -23.17 -4.02 -1.91
CA ILE A 146 -23.50 -5.44 -2.14
C ILE A 146 -22.81 -5.98 -3.40
N ARG A 147 -22.89 -5.25 -4.52
CA ARG A 147 -22.21 -5.67 -5.77
C ARG A 147 -20.70 -5.75 -5.63
N LEU A 148 -20.10 -4.81 -4.89
CA LEU A 148 -18.66 -4.86 -4.59
C LEU A 148 -18.34 -6.09 -3.72
N GLY A 149 -19.18 -6.38 -2.73
CA GLY A 149 -19.14 -7.58 -1.91
C GLY A 149 -19.14 -8.86 -2.74
N GLU A 150 -20.11 -9.01 -3.64
CA GLU A 150 -20.22 -10.16 -4.55
C GLU A 150 -18.98 -10.32 -5.46
N MET A 151 -18.35 -9.21 -5.88
CA MET A 151 -17.11 -9.26 -6.65
C MET A 151 -15.93 -9.75 -5.81
N VAL A 152 -15.82 -9.25 -4.58
CA VAL A 152 -14.79 -9.70 -3.63
C VAL A 152 -15.00 -11.18 -3.29
N ASP A 153 -16.24 -11.58 -3.02
CA ASP A 153 -16.61 -12.96 -2.73
C ASP A 153 -16.19 -13.93 -3.84
N ARG A 154 -16.55 -13.64 -5.09
CA ARG A 154 -16.14 -14.47 -6.24
C ARG A 154 -14.62 -14.58 -6.33
N ALA A 155 -13.91 -13.47 -6.21
CA ALA A 155 -12.45 -13.47 -6.26
C ALA A 155 -11.83 -14.27 -5.10
N LEU A 156 -12.42 -14.23 -3.90
CA LEU A 156 -11.97 -15.03 -2.77
C LEU A 156 -12.22 -16.52 -2.96
N ARG A 157 -13.41 -16.91 -3.42
CA ARG A 157 -13.74 -18.30 -3.73
C ARG A 157 -12.82 -18.87 -4.80
N GLU A 158 -12.54 -18.12 -5.86
CA GLU A 158 -11.61 -18.52 -6.92
C GLU A 158 -10.16 -18.61 -6.42
N ARG A 159 -9.71 -17.65 -5.62
CA ARG A 159 -8.31 -17.56 -5.17
C ARG A 159 -7.97 -18.57 -4.08
N PHE A 160 -8.91 -18.79 -3.16
CA PHE A 160 -8.72 -19.57 -1.94
C PHE A 160 -9.61 -20.82 -1.90
N ASP A 161 -10.24 -21.23 -2.99
CA ASP A 161 -11.06 -22.45 -3.04
C ASP A 161 -12.03 -22.56 -1.84
N LEU A 162 -12.74 -21.46 -1.54
CA LEU A 162 -13.63 -21.40 -0.38
C LEU A 162 -14.87 -22.23 -0.65
N VAL A 163 -14.85 -23.45 -0.13
CA VAL A 163 -16.00 -24.37 -0.12
C VAL A 163 -16.92 -24.01 1.05
N THR A 164 -18.19 -23.74 0.75
CA THR A 164 -19.22 -23.52 1.76
C THR A 164 -19.68 -24.85 2.33
N CYS A 165 -19.79 -24.92 3.66
CA CYS A 165 -20.38 -26.06 4.35
C CYS A 165 -21.89 -25.88 4.41
N GLU A 166 -22.64 -26.96 4.16
CA GLU A 166 -24.10 -26.94 4.14
C GLU A 166 -24.62 -28.15 4.92
N SER A 167 -25.58 -27.92 5.82
CA SER A 167 -26.30 -28.98 6.51
C SER A 167 -27.64 -28.43 7.00
N GLU A 168 -28.74 -29.16 6.78
CA GLU A 168 -30.09 -28.66 7.10
C GLU A 168 -30.20 -28.17 8.57
N GLY A 169 -29.66 -28.95 9.52
CA GLY A 169 -29.66 -28.60 10.94
C GLY A 169 -28.71 -27.44 11.29
N GLY A 170 -27.49 -27.45 10.71
CA GLY A 170 -26.48 -26.42 10.96
C GLY A 170 -26.87 -25.07 10.36
N ASP A 171 -27.39 -25.07 9.13
CA ASP A 171 -27.90 -23.88 8.45
C ASP A 171 -29.09 -23.29 9.21
N ALA A 172 -30.02 -24.12 9.69
CA ALA A 172 -31.14 -23.66 10.51
C ALA A 172 -30.67 -23.04 11.84
N ALA A 173 -29.69 -23.65 12.50
CA ALA A 173 -29.11 -23.12 13.73
C ALA A 173 -28.39 -21.78 13.51
N LEU A 174 -27.58 -21.68 12.45
CA LEU A 174 -26.87 -20.45 12.09
C LEU A 174 -27.83 -19.33 11.69
N ALA A 175 -28.88 -19.65 10.91
CA ALA A 175 -29.92 -18.71 10.53
C ALA A 175 -30.70 -18.21 11.76
N GLN A 176 -31.05 -19.09 12.70
CA GLN A 176 -31.70 -18.70 13.95
C GLN A 176 -30.83 -17.72 14.74
N LEU A 177 -29.53 -18.00 14.86
CA LEU A 177 -28.60 -17.15 15.60
C LEU A 177 -28.44 -15.78 14.92
N THR A 178 -28.24 -15.78 13.61
CA THR A 178 -28.10 -14.57 12.78
C THR A 178 -29.36 -13.69 12.83
N ALA A 179 -30.55 -14.29 12.73
CA ALA A 179 -31.81 -13.58 12.80
C ALA A 179 -32.01 -12.90 14.17
N ARG A 180 -31.62 -13.57 15.27
CA ARG A 180 -31.70 -12.98 16.62
C ARG A 180 -30.77 -11.78 16.78
N LEU A 181 -29.57 -11.83 16.20
CA LEU A 181 -28.59 -10.74 16.27
C LEU A 181 -28.98 -9.55 15.40
N THR A 182 -29.42 -9.79 14.17
CA THR A 182 -29.77 -8.75 13.19
C THR A 182 -31.06 -8.02 13.55
N ALA A 183 -32.05 -8.71 14.15
CA ALA A 183 -33.30 -8.09 14.59
C ALA A 183 -33.15 -7.00 15.67
N LEU A 184 -31.96 -6.84 16.25
CA LEU A 184 -31.66 -5.84 17.28
C LEU A 184 -31.28 -4.47 16.70
N HIS A 185 -30.91 -4.41 15.42
CA HIS A 185 -30.26 -3.26 14.81
C HIS A 185 -30.91 -2.89 13.48
N ASP A 186 -30.89 -1.60 13.17
CA ASP A 186 -31.28 -1.09 11.84
C ASP A 186 -30.01 -1.00 10.98
N LEU A 187 -29.77 -2.03 10.17
CA LEU A 187 -28.56 -2.16 9.35
C LEU A 187 -28.84 -1.67 7.92
N HIS A 188 -27.84 -1.08 7.27
CA HIS A 188 -27.96 -0.62 5.88
C HIS A 188 -27.96 -1.75 4.85
N VAL A 189 -27.54 -2.96 5.26
CA VAL A 189 -27.58 -4.22 4.50
C VAL A 189 -27.94 -5.35 5.46
N ASP A 190 -28.65 -6.37 4.97
CA ASP A 190 -28.94 -7.58 5.72
C ASP A 190 -27.71 -8.52 5.70
N PRO A 191 -27.09 -8.81 6.86
CA PRO A 191 -25.95 -9.71 6.91
C PRO A 191 -26.32 -11.16 6.56
N GLN A 192 -25.49 -11.80 5.75
CA GLN A 192 -25.61 -13.21 5.39
C GLN A 192 -24.42 -13.97 5.97
N VAL A 193 -24.67 -14.84 6.94
CA VAL A 193 -23.62 -15.61 7.62
C VAL A 193 -23.59 -17.02 7.05
N GLY A 194 -22.41 -17.47 6.61
CA GLY A 194 -22.19 -18.83 6.14
C GLY A 194 -20.91 -19.43 6.73
N VAL A 195 -20.79 -20.76 6.68
CA VAL A 195 -19.61 -21.48 7.16
C VAL A 195 -18.76 -21.94 5.98
N VAL A 196 -17.44 -21.78 6.07
CA VAL A 196 -16.49 -22.25 5.06
C VAL A 196 -15.54 -23.31 5.61
N ALA A 197 -15.22 -24.30 4.78
CA ALA A 197 -14.38 -25.45 5.12
C ALA A 197 -12.89 -25.08 5.22
N ARG A 198 -12.54 -24.26 6.20
CA ARG A 198 -11.17 -23.83 6.51
C ARG A 198 -10.83 -24.12 7.97
N ASP A 199 -9.64 -24.67 8.21
CA ASP A 199 -9.21 -25.09 9.56
C ASP A 199 -8.66 -23.94 10.43
N GLN A 200 -8.38 -22.78 9.84
CA GLN A 200 -7.96 -21.59 10.61
C GLN A 200 -9.08 -21.13 11.54
N VAL A 201 -8.71 -20.67 12.73
CA VAL A 201 -9.65 -20.05 13.67
C VAL A 201 -9.88 -18.60 13.26
N ASN A 202 -10.88 -18.39 12.39
CA ASN A 202 -11.16 -17.06 11.84
C ASN A 202 -12.64 -16.86 11.51
N ALA A 203 -13.06 -15.61 11.46
CA ALA A 203 -14.29 -15.16 10.82
C ALA A 203 -14.02 -13.82 10.11
N VAL A 204 -14.75 -13.53 9.03
CA VAL A 204 -14.54 -12.29 8.28
C VAL A 204 -15.84 -11.75 7.69
N ALA A 205 -16.06 -10.46 7.87
CA ALA A 205 -17.11 -9.70 7.18
C ALA A 205 -16.59 -9.03 5.89
N LEU A 206 -17.21 -9.37 4.76
CA LEU A 206 -17.00 -8.72 3.48
C LEU A 206 -17.92 -7.49 3.32
N PRO A 207 -17.57 -6.53 2.44
CA PRO A 207 -18.48 -5.45 2.07
C PRO A 207 -19.84 -6.01 1.64
N GLY A 208 -20.92 -5.33 1.99
CA GLY A 208 -22.26 -5.73 1.55
C GLY A 208 -22.93 -6.80 2.40
N GLY A 209 -22.29 -7.24 3.49
CA GLY A 209 -22.94 -8.03 4.55
C GLY A 209 -22.67 -9.54 4.50
N GLN A 210 -21.87 -10.04 3.57
CA GLN A 210 -21.47 -11.45 3.58
C GLN A 210 -20.46 -11.68 4.71
N ILE A 211 -20.75 -12.62 5.61
CA ILE A 211 -19.89 -13.01 6.72
C ILE A 211 -19.55 -14.48 6.56
N TYR A 212 -18.25 -14.81 6.69
CA TYR A 212 -17.77 -16.18 6.69
C TYR A 212 -17.23 -16.56 8.05
N VAL A 213 -17.79 -17.61 8.64
CA VAL A 213 -17.26 -18.29 9.82
C VAL A 213 -16.46 -19.50 9.36
N PHE A 214 -15.22 -19.65 9.81
CA PHE A 214 -14.39 -20.77 9.38
C PHE A 214 -14.70 -21.99 10.25
N ALA A 215 -14.68 -23.19 9.66
CA ALA A 215 -14.88 -24.44 10.38
C ALA A 215 -13.93 -24.60 11.58
N GLY A 216 -12.69 -24.13 11.45
CA GLY A 216 -11.71 -24.05 12.52
C GLY A 216 -12.21 -23.25 13.73
N LEU A 217 -12.91 -22.14 13.50
CA LEU A 217 -13.49 -21.35 14.59
C LEU A 217 -14.58 -22.12 15.33
N LEU A 218 -15.46 -22.83 14.62
CA LEU A 218 -16.53 -23.63 15.25
C LEU A 218 -15.99 -24.78 16.10
N LYS A 219 -14.80 -25.29 15.78
CA LYS A 219 -14.11 -26.34 16.56
C LYS A 219 -13.53 -25.81 17.89
N HIS A 220 -13.18 -24.52 17.95
CA HIS A 220 -12.48 -23.92 19.09
C HIS A 220 -13.35 -23.00 19.95
N VAL A 221 -14.46 -22.48 19.41
CA VAL A 221 -15.31 -21.54 20.13
C VAL A 221 -16.13 -22.24 21.22
N ASP A 222 -16.07 -21.69 22.44
CA ASP A 222 -16.70 -22.27 23.62
C ASP A 222 -18.20 -21.94 23.72
N GLY A 223 -18.97 -22.62 22.89
CA GLY A 223 -20.43 -22.63 22.93
C GLY A 223 -21.12 -21.49 22.19
N PRO A 224 -22.46 -21.49 22.19
CA PRO A 224 -23.25 -20.60 21.33
C PRO A 224 -23.16 -19.13 21.74
N ASP A 225 -22.88 -18.80 23.00
CA ASP A 225 -22.74 -17.40 23.45
C ASP A 225 -21.44 -16.77 22.98
N ALA A 226 -20.33 -17.53 22.99
CA ALA A 226 -19.05 -17.06 22.45
C ALA A 226 -19.16 -16.88 20.93
N LEU A 227 -19.75 -17.84 20.22
CA LEU A 227 -19.99 -17.72 18.78
C LEU A 227 -20.91 -16.54 18.45
N ALA A 228 -21.97 -16.31 19.23
CA ALA A 228 -22.84 -15.16 19.06
C ALA A 228 -22.09 -13.84 19.20
N GLY A 229 -21.13 -13.76 20.13
CA GLY A 229 -20.26 -12.61 20.28
C GLY A 229 -19.38 -12.36 19.07
N VAL A 230 -18.77 -13.42 18.52
CA VAL A 230 -17.97 -13.34 17.28
C VAL A 230 -18.83 -12.88 16.10
N ILE A 231 -19.99 -13.50 15.87
CA ILE A 231 -20.87 -13.09 14.77
C ILE A 231 -21.38 -11.66 14.97
N ALA A 232 -21.71 -11.27 16.20
CA ALA A 232 -22.12 -9.90 16.50
C ALA A 232 -20.97 -8.90 16.24
N HIS A 233 -19.72 -9.28 16.53
CA HIS A 233 -18.53 -8.48 16.22
C HIS A 233 -18.39 -8.28 14.70
N GLU A 234 -18.52 -9.34 13.91
CA GLU A 234 -18.50 -9.25 12.44
C GLU A 234 -19.66 -8.41 11.89
N ILE A 235 -20.87 -8.56 12.44
CA ILE A 235 -22.01 -7.69 12.11
C ILE A 235 -21.68 -6.23 12.48
N GLY A 236 -20.94 -6.00 13.55
CA GLY A 236 -20.42 -4.67 13.91
C GLY A 236 -19.54 -4.06 12.81
N HIS A 237 -18.63 -4.84 12.22
CA HIS A 237 -17.85 -4.38 11.07
C HIS A 237 -18.70 -4.09 9.84
N VAL A 238 -19.74 -4.90 9.59
CA VAL A 238 -20.74 -4.62 8.56
C VAL A 238 -21.43 -3.28 8.87
N ALA A 239 -22.02 -3.12 10.05
CA ALA A 239 -22.75 -1.93 10.48
C ALA A 239 -21.90 -0.66 10.37
N HIS A 240 -20.62 -0.74 10.75
CA HIS A 240 -19.70 0.37 10.63
C HIS A 240 -19.18 0.58 9.21
N ARG A 241 -19.35 -0.38 8.28
CA ARG A 241 -18.85 -0.41 6.89
C ARG A 241 -17.34 -0.47 6.78
N ASP A 242 -16.71 -1.24 7.67
CA ASP A 242 -15.26 -1.35 7.76
C ASP A 242 -14.65 -2.06 6.56
N GLY A 243 -15.27 -3.15 6.10
CA GLY A 243 -14.85 -3.84 4.87
C GLY A 243 -14.83 -2.91 3.65
N LEU A 244 -15.86 -2.07 3.49
CA LEU A 244 -15.91 -1.09 2.40
C LEU A 244 -14.80 -0.03 2.51
N ARG A 245 -14.52 0.47 3.72
CA ARG A 245 -13.38 1.38 3.93
C ARG A 245 -12.06 0.73 3.55
N ASN A 246 -11.85 -0.51 3.97
CA ASN A 246 -10.65 -1.28 3.65
C ASN A 246 -10.51 -1.47 2.14
N LEU A 247 -11.61 -1.80 1.45
CA LEU A 247 -11.62 -1.92 -0.02
C LEU A 247 -11.28 -0.60 -0.71
N ILE A 248 -11.84 0.53 -0.28
CA ILE A 248 -11.51 1.86 -0.83
C ILE A 248 -10.04 2.20 -0.57
N ARG A 249 -9.52 1.89 0.62
CA ARG A 249 -8.11 2.12 0.99
C ARG A 249 -7.16 1.30 0.12
N ALA A 250 -7.45 0.01 -0.05
CA ALA A 250 -6.68 -0.90 -0.88
C ALA A 250 -6.72 -0.48 -2.36
N GLY A 251 -7.91 -0.13 -2.87
CA GLY A 251 -8.09 0.37 -4.24
C GLY A 251 -7.37 1.70 -4.49
N GLY A 252 -7.47 2.65 -3.57
CA GLY A 252 -6.76 3.93 -3.65
C GLY A 252 -5.25 3.77 -3.61
N THR A 253 -4.75 2.89 -2.73
CA THR A 253 -3.32 2.56 -2.64
C THR A 253 -2.82 1.89 -3.91
N GLY A 254 -3.56 0.89 -4.42
CA GLY A 254 -3.25 0.20 -5.67
C GLY A 254 -3.22 1.16 -6.86
N PHE A 255 -4.19 2.08 -6.95
CA PHE A 255 -4.22 3.11 -7.98
C PHE A 255 -3.00 4.05 -7.94
N LEU A 256 -2.63 4.53 -6.74
CA LEU A 256 -1.43 5.37 -6.59
C LEU A 256 -0.14 4.63 -6.95
N MET A 257 -0.04 3.35 -6.56
CA MET A 257 1.11 2.51 -6.90
C MET A 257 1.18 2.24 -8.39
N GLY A 258 0.05 1.97 -9.05
CA GLY A 258 -0.03 1.83 -10.50
C GLY A 258 0.42 3.08 -11.25
N LEU A 259 0.06 4.27 -10.76
CA LEU A 259 0.52 5.54 -11.33
C LEU A 259 2.05 5.70 -11.27
N PHE A 260 2.67 5.19 -10.21
CA PHE A 260 4.10 5.33 -9.98
C PHE A 260 4.93 4.29 -10.75
N PHE A 261 4.47 3.04 -10.80
CA PHE A 261 5.21 1.93 -11.40
C PHE A 261 4.79 1.60 -12.84
N GLY A 262 3.72 2.23 -13.35
CA GLY A 262 3.26 2.05 -14.73
C GLY A 262 2.48 0.76 -15.00
N ASP A 263 2.12 0.02 -13.94
CA ASP A 263 1.30 -1.19 -14.05
C ASP A 263 -0.14 -0.88 -13.65
N PHE A 264 -0.97 -0.60 -14.65
CA PHE A 264 -2.37 -0.19 -14.43
C PHE A 264 -3.41 -1.28 -14.67
N ILE A 265 -3.10 -2.43 -15.31
CA ILE A 265 -4.19 -3.27 -15.86
C ILE A 265 -3.90 -4.77 -15.84
N GLY A 266 -4.76 -5.49 -15.11
CA GLY A 266 -5.02 -6.92 -15.27
C GLY A 266 -5.98 -7.45 -14.20
N GLY A 267 -6.59 -8.62 -14.40
CA GLY A 267 -7.44 -9.31 -13.40
C GLY A 267 -6.78 -9.53 -12.04
N GLY A 268 -5.45 -9.38 -11.96
CA GLY A 268 -4.67 -9.37 -10.73
C GLY A 268 -5.02 -8.23 -9.75
N VAL A 269 -5.57 -7.09 -10.20
CA VAL A 269 -6.01 -6.03 -9.28
C VAL A 269 -7.18 -6.50 -8.42
N MET A 270 -8.17 -7.18 -9.01
CA MET A 270 -9.31 -7.70 -8.26
C MET A 270 -8.89 -8.84 -7.32
N ALA A 271 -7.99 -9.73 -7.77
CA ALA A 271 -7.41 -10.75 -6.90
C ALA A 271 -6.60 -10.13 -5.75
N GLY A 272 -5.84 -9.06 -6.02
CA GLY A 272 -5.10 -8.30 -5.02
C GLY A 272 -6.00 -7.58 -4.02
N LEU A 273 -7.12 -7.00 -4.47
CA LEU A 273 -8.12 -6.40 -3.59
C LEU A 273 -8.84 -7.44 -2.73
N ALA A 274 -9.12 -8.62 -3.29
CA ALA A 274 -9.71 -9.73 -2.56
C ALA A 274 -8.75 -10.21 -1.46
N GLN A 275 -7.49 -10.47 -1.81
CA GLN A 275 -6.45 -10.83 -0.84
C GLN A 275 -6.28 -9.73 0.23
N ALA A 276 -6.23 -8.46 -0.18
CA ALA A 276 -6.14 -7.33 0.75
C ALA A 276 -7.36 -7.22 1.66
N SER A 277 -8.55 -7.68 1.23
CA SER A 277 -9.75 -7.69 2.07
C SER A 277 -9.69 -8.78 3.13
N LEU A 278 -9.17 -9.97 2.82
CA LEU A 278 -8.94 -11.02 3.82
C LEU A 278 -7.80 -10.67 4.79
N MET A 279 -6.75 -10.02 4.29
CA MET A 279 -5.60 -9.59 5.10
C MET A 279 -5.80 -8.18 5.68
N ALA A 280 -6.99 -7.60 5.54
CA ALA A 280 -7.22 -6.25 6.00
C ALA A 280 -7.14 -6.24 7.53
N SER A 281 -6.13 -5.57 8.06
CA SER A 281 -6.08 -5.31 9.49
C SER A 281 -6.98 -4.14 9.82
N HIS A 282 -7.80 -4.32 10.84
CA HIS A 282 -8.66 -3.28 11.35
C HIS A 282 -7.88 -2.38 12.32
N SER A 283 -8.19 -1.08 12.29
CA SER A 283 -7.62 -0.14 13.25
C SER A 283 -8.18 -0.42 14.66
N ARG A 284 -7.41 -0.06 15.69
CA ARG A 284 -7.83 -0.17 17.11
C ARG A 284 -9.23 0.42 17.37
N GLN A 285 -9.56 1.51 16.69
CA GLN A 285 -10.85 2.18 16.87
C GLN A 285 -12.00 1.37 16.26
N GLN A 286 -11.77 0.69 15.14
CA GLN A 286 -12.75 -0.19 14.48
C GLN A 286 -13.01 -1.42 15.34
N GLU A 287 -11.95 -2.07 15.83
CA GLU A 287 -12.06 -3.21 16.75
C GLU A 287 -12.86 -2.86 18.01
N LEU A 288 -12.52 -1.75 18.68
CA LEU A 288 -13.25 -1.31 19.87
C LEU A 288 -14.71 -0.92 19.57
N ALA A 289 -15.04 -0.51 18.35
CA ALA A 289 -16.41 -0.22 17.95
C ALA A 289 -17.20 -1.52 17.71
N ALA A 290 -16.60 -2.50 17.03
CA ALA A 290 -17.16 -3.83 16.82
C ALA A 290 -17.33 -4.60 18.14
N ASP A 291 -16.35 -4.54 19.05
CA ASP A 291 -16.44 -5.11 20.41
C ASP A 291 -17.62 -4.52 21.20
N ARG A 292 -17.78 -3.19 21.13
CA ARG A 292 -18.91 -2.50 21.77
C ARG A 292 -20.24 -2.95 21.17
N PHE A 293 -20.31 -3.07 19.85
CA PHE A 293 -21.49 -3.55 19.15
C PHE A 293 -21.84 -4.98 19.57
N ALA A 294 -20.85 -5.87 19.63
CA ALA A 294 -21.02 -7.26 20.09
C ALA A 294 -21.52 -7.33 21.54
N ALA A 295 -20.87 -6.60 22.45
CA ALA A 295 -21.26 -6.55 23.86
C ALA A 295 -22.70 -6.01 24.04
N GLN A 296 -23.08 -4.97 23.30
CA GLN A 296 -24.44 -4.42 23.34
C GLN A 296 -25.47 -5.42 22.79
N SER A 297 -25.13 -6.14 21.71
CA SER A 297 -26.00 -7.15 21.09
C SER A 297 -26.25 -8.33 22.03
N LEU A 298 -25.19 -8.89 22.62
CA LEU A 298 -25.29 -9.98 23.60
C LEU A 298 -26.15 -9.55 24.80
N ARG A 299 -25.94 -8.32 25.31
CA ARG A 299 -26.73 -7.78 26.42
C ARG A 299 -28.19 -7.56 26.07
N ALA A 300 -28.49 -7.11 24.84
CA ALA A 300 -29.86 -6.94 24.37
C ALA A 300 -30.60 -8.29 24.25
N LEU A 301 -29.87 -9.37 23.96
CA LEU A 301 -30.36 -10.75 24.03
C LEU A 301 -30.37 -11.35 25.45
N GLY A 302 -29.89 -10.60 26.45
CA GLY A 302 -29.78 -11.06 27.83
C GLY A 302 -28.71 -12.14 28.05
N ARG A 303 -27.69 -12.19 27.19
CA ARG A 303 -26.60 -13.16 27.21
C ARG A 303 -25.34 -12.59 27.87
N PRO A 304 -24.53 -13.41 28.55
CA PRO A 304 -23.29 -12.97 29.15
C PRO A 304 -22.25 -12.57 28.08
N THR A 305 -21.46 -11.52 28.34
CA THR A 305 -20.36 -11.12 27.46
C THR A 305 -19.04 -11.84 27.77
N HIS A 306 -18.96 -12.51 28.93
CA HIS A 306 -17.74 -13.20 29.39
C HIS A 306 -17.28 -14.31 28.43
N PRO A 307 -18.14 -15.18 27.87
CA PRO A 307 -17.68 -16.21 26.93
C PRO A 307 -16.99 -15.62 25.70
N PHE A 308 -17.55 -14.54 25.13
CA PHE A 308 -16.96 -13.82 24.02
C PHE A 308 -15.64 -13.15 24.40
N ALA A 309 -15.59 -12.45 25.54
CA ALA A 309 -14.35 -11.84 26.04
C ALA A 309 -13.24 -12.89 26.26
N GLY A 310 -13.58 -14.03 26.89
CA GLY A 310 -12.65 -15.14 27.09
C GLY A 310 -12.10 -15.67 25.77
N PHE A 311 -12.97 -15.88 24.79
CA PHE A 311 -12.56 -16.33 23.46
C PHE A 311 -11.59 -15.34 22.77
N LEU A 312 -11.80 -14.03 22.90
CA LEU A 312 -10.85 -13.03 22.40
C LEU A 312 -9.50 -13.10 23.13
N LEU A 313 -9.48 -13.38 24.43
CA LEU A 313 -8.23 -13.53 25.18
C LEU A 313 -7.47 -14.79 24.75
N ASP A 314 -8.16 -15.93 24.66
CA ASP A 314 -7.57 -17.23 24.34
C ASP A 314 -6.93 -17.25 22.95
N LEU A 315 -7.54 -16.52 22.02
CA LEU A 315 -6.99 -16.30 20.69
C LEU A 315 -5.88 -15.25 20.70
N GLY A 316 -5.91 -14.23 21.57
CA GLY A 316 -4.82 -13.25 21.66
C GLY A 316 -3.49 -13.84 22.14
N ALA A 317 -3.54 -15.03 22.75
CA ALA A 317 -2.37 -15.81 23.12
C ALA A 317 -1.82 -16.68 21.97
N GLN A 318 -2.59 -16.84 20.89
CA GLN A 318 -2.26 -17.65 19.71
C GLN A 318 -2.11 -16.68 18.53
N ASP A 319 -0.88 -16.42 18.08
CA ASP A 319 -0.56 -15.37 17.10
C ASP A 319 -0.97 -15.76 15.65
N ASP A 320 -2.11 -16.46 15.48
CA ASP A 320 -2.60 -17.00 14.21
C ASP A 320 -4.09 -16.68 13.92
N GLY A 321 -4.44 -16.65 12.63
CA GLY A 321 -5.83 -16.50 12.17
C GLY A 321 -6.49 -15.16 12.51
N LEU A 322 -7.49 -15.17 13.42
CA LEU A 322 -8.32 -14.01 13.79
C LEU A 322 -7.47 -12.81 14.27
N PHE A 323 -6.35 -13.02 14.94
CA PHE A 323 -5.51 -11.93 15.45
C PHE A 323 -4.66 -11.24 14.38
N ALA A 324 -4.43 -11.90 13.24
CA ALA A 324 -3.77 -11.28 12.09
C ALA A 324 -4.62 -10.16 11.48
N THR A 325 -5.95 -10.31 11.51
CA THR A 325 -6.91 -9.31 11.02
C THR A 325 -7.47 -8.41 12.13
N HIS A 326 -7.58 -8.92 13.36
CA HIS A 326 -8.15 -8.23 14.52
C HIS A 326 -7.16 -8.13 15.71
N PRO A 327 -6.21 -7.18 15.71
CA PRO A 327 -5.15 -7.12 16.71
C PRO A 327 -5.64 -6.76 18.14
N MET A 328 -4.84 -7.15 19.17
CA MET A 328 -4.91 -6.77 20.61
C MET A 328 -5.94 -7.48 21.52
N GLY A 329 -5.62 -8.69 22.00
CA GLY A 329 -6.54 -9.49 22.84
C GLY A 329 -6.82 -8.91 24.24
N GLU A 330 -5.77 -8.67 25.04
CA GLU A 330 -5.92 -8.30 26.47
C GLU A 330 -6.67 -6.97 26.70
N GLN A 331 -6.35 -5.93 25.92
CA GLN A 331 -7.00 -4.62 26.06
C GLN A 331 -8.47 -4.64 25.64
N ARG A 332 -8.82 -5.49 24.66
CA ARG A 332 -10.19 -5.67 24.16
C ARG A 332 -11.03 -6.50 25.12
N GLU A 333 -10.47 -7.57 25.68
CA GLU A 333 -11.13 -8.39 26.70
C GLU A 333 -11.62 -7.52 27.87
N GLY A 334 -10.74 -6.70 28.45
CA GLY A 334 -11.10 -5.82 29.56
C GLY A 334 -12.22 -4.83 29.21
N ALA A 335 -12.22 -4.31 27.98
CA ALA A 335 -13.28 -3.43 27.49
C ALA A 335 -14.62 -4.15 27.35
N VAL A 336 -14.64 -5.36 26.78
CA VAL A 336 -15.86 -6.18 26.61
C VAL A 336 -16.43 -6.61 27.97
N ARG A 337 -15.57 -6.99 28.93
CA ARG A 337 -15.97 -7.31 30.31
C ARG A 337 -16.60 -6.11 31.00
N ALA A 338 -15.95 -4.94 30.95
CA ALA A 338 -16.47 -3.73 31.56
C ALA A 338 -17.83 -3.31 30.96
N LEU A 339 -18.04 -3.51 29.66
CA LEU A 339 -19.33 -3.27 29.00
C LEU A 339 -20.43 -4.24 29.45
N GLY A 340 -20.05 -5.45 29.88
CA GLY A 340 -20.94 -6.44 30.50
C GLY A 340 -21.43 -6.01 31.89
N GLU A 341 -20.57 -5.34 32.67
CA GLU A 341 -20.83 -4.99 34.07
C GLU A 341 -21.54 -3.64 34.27
N THR A 342 -21.36 -2.69 33.35
CA THR A 342 -21.64 -1.26 33.59
C THR A 342 -23.08 -0.80 33.35
N ALA A 343 -24.02 -1.66 32.95
CA ALA A 343 -25.38 -1.20 32.68
C ALA A 343 -26.47 -2.14 33.25
N PRO A 344 -27.46 -1.57 33.99
CA PRO A 344 -28.42 -2.35 34.74
C PRO A 344 -29.22 -3.24 33.79
N VAL A 345 -29.16 -4.55 34.03
CA VAL A 345 -30.13 -5.50 33.45
C VAL A 345 -31.49 -5.07 33.96
N ARG A 346 -32.30 -4.42 33.10
CA ARG A 346 -33.70 -4.15 33.41
C ARG A 346 -34.36 -5.53 33.58
N ARG A 347 -34.49 -5.99 34.82
CA ARG A 347 -35.22 -7.21 35.19
C ARG A 347 -36.71 -6.99 34.90
N SER A 348 -37.06 -7.10 33.63
CA SER A 348 -38.42 -7.29 33.14
C SER A 348 -38.77 -8.78 33.27
N PRO A 349 -40.05 -9.16 33.35
CA PRO A 349 -40.50 -10.57 33.26
C PRO A 349 -39.93 -11.34 32.04
N ARG A 350 -39.42 -10.63 31.04
CA ARG A 350 -38.65 -11.17 29.89
C ARG A 350 -37.27 -11.74 30.26
N ALA A 351 -36.79 -11.53 31.49
CA ALA A 351 -35.49 -12.02 31.97
C ALA A 351 -35.47 -13.54 32.23
N GLU A 352 -36.62 -14.18 32.45
CA GLU A 352 -36.71 -15.66 32.51
C GLU A 352 -36.63 -16.29 31.11
N ALA A 353 -36.97 -15.55 30.04
CA ALA A 353 -36.70 -15.98 28.67
C ALA A 353 -35.22 -15.78 28.27
N ALA A 354 -34.45 -14.98 29.02
CA ALA A 354 -33.04 -14.67 28.75
C ALA A 354 -32.07 -15.77 29.21
N THR A 355 -32.50 -16.69 30.08
CA THR A 355 -31.69 -17.84 30.52
C THR A 355 -31.69 -18.99 29.52
N ALA A 356 -32.72 -19.08 28.66
CA ALA A 356 -32.75 -20.08 27.60
C ALA A 356 -31.54 -19.90 26.65
N PRO A 357 -30.82 -20.99 26.32
CA PRO A 357 -29.64 -20.89 25.48
C PRO A 357 -30.00 -20.36 24.08
N LEU A 358 -29.05 -19.67 23.44
CA LEU A 358 -29.26 -19.11 22.10
C LEU A 358 -29.60 -20.21 21.07
N LEU A 359 -29.00 -21.38 21.26
CA LEU A 359 -29.23 -22.62 20.52
C LEU A 359 -29.41 -23.76 21.52
N ALA A 360 -30.33 -24.67 21.24
CA ALA A 360 -30.42 -25.93 21.98
C ALA A 360 -29.19 -26.82 21.69
N ASP A 361 -28.89 -27.78 22.57
CA ASP A 361 -27.69 -28.63 22.43
C ASP A 361 -27.65 -29.39 21.10
N ALA A 362 -28.80 -29.85 20.60
CA ALA A 362 -28.89 -30.49 19.28
C ALA A 362 -28.55 -29.51 18.14
N GLN A 363 -29.13 -28.31 18.17
CA GLN A 363 -28.83 -27.25 17.18
C GLN A 363 -27.36 -26.84 17.21
N TRP A 364 -26.76 -26.77 18.41
CA TRP A 364 -25.34 -26.50 18.58
C TRP A 364 -24.47 -27.63 18.02
N SER A 365 -24.87 -28.88 18.25
CA SER A 365 -24.19 -30.05 17.67
C SER A 365 -24.26 -30.06 16.15
N ASP A 366 -25.44 -29.78 15.59
CA ASP A 366 -25.65 -29.73 14.13
C ASP A 366 -24.82 -28.62 13.48
N LEU A 367 -24.74 -27.45 14.13
CA LEU A 367 -23.90 -26.35 13.66
C LEU A 367 -22.41 -26.69 13.70
N ARG A 368 -21.93 -27.36 14.76
CA ARG A 368 -20.52 -27.79 14.80
C ARG A 368 -20.19 -28.85 13.74
N ALA A 369 -21.17 -29.69 13.40
CA ALA A 369 -21.04 -30.74 12.39
C ALA A 369 -21.38 -30.27 10.96
N ILE A 370 -21.59 -28.97 10.74
CA ILE A 370 -22.06 -28.43 9.44
C ILE A 370 -21.14 -28.79 8.26
N CYS A 371 -19.84 -28.97 8.50
CA CYS A 371 -18.87 -29.35 7.47
C CYS A 371 -18.66 -30.87 7.32
N ASP A 372 -19.21 -31.69 8.22
CA ASP A 372 -18.93 -33.14 8.25
C ASP A 372 -19.65 -33.92 7.14
N GLY A 373 -20.67 -33.31 6.52
CA GLY A 373 -21.59 -33.94 5.56
C GLY A 373 -21.16 -33.94 4.08
N GLY A 374 -20.06 -33.30 3.68
CA GLY A 374 -19.69 -33.29 2.25
C GLY A 374 -18.55 -32.38 1.77
N ALA A 375 -17.98 -31.52 2.60
CA ALA A 375 -16.87 -30.65 2.21
C ALA A 375 -15.61 -31.00 3.01
N GLN A 376 -14.76 -31.89 2.48
CA GLN A 376 -13.42 -32.07 3.05
C GLN A 376 -12.59 -30.79 2.80
N PRO A 377 -11.85 -30.29 3.80
CA PRO A 377 -11.00 -29.12 3.63
C PRO A 377 -9.96 -29.40 2.54
N GLY A 378 -9.96 -28.59 1.49
CA GLY A 378 -8.88 -28.58 0.52
C GLY A 378 -7.59 -28.16 1.25
N ALA A 379 -6.55 -28.99 1.17
CA ALA A 379 -5.19 -28.66 1.59
C ALA A 379 -4.64 -27.57 0.66
N GLY A 380 -5.10 -26.33 0.85
CA GLY A 380 -4.77 -25.18 0.01
C GLY A 380 -4.04 -24.13 0.81
N ALA A 381 -2.74 -23.99 0.51
CA ALA A 381 -1.75 -22.99 0.88
C ALA A 381 -2.00 -22.20 2.18
N ASP A 382 -1.16 -22.45 3.18
CA ASP A 382 -0.99 -21.57 4.33
C ASP A 382 -0.86 -20.12 3.85
N VAL A 383 -1.72 -19.26 4.39
CA VAL A 383 -1.59 -17.82 4.26
C VAL A 383 -0.42 -17.43 5.18
N PRO A 384 0.64 -16.76 4.68
CA PRO A 384 1.77 -16.36 5.50
C PRO A 384 1.42 -15.32 6.57
#